data_AF-B2XCQ8-F1
#
_entry.id   AF-B2XCQ8-F1
#
_cell.length_a   1.000
_cell.length_b   1.000
_cell.length_c   1.000
_cell.angle_alpha   90.00
_cell.angle_beta   90.00
_cell.angle_gamma   90.00
#
_symmetry.space_group_name_H-M   'P 1'
#
loop_
_entity.id
_entity.type
_entity.pdbx_description
1 polymer ?
#
loop_
_entity_poly.entity_id
_entity_poly.type
_entity_poly.pdbx_seq_one_letter_code
_entity_poly.pdbx_strand_id
1 'polypeptide(L)'
;NKSAMLNNCVVVNPPLRYIKFSDPRKVAELDKRWPQLKYSNFYGTDTQPLWRREFLKHGSCGINRYKQPAYFDLAMNLKDKFDLLSTLRNHGITPGSTYQLDDIEKAVMTVSIKVPSLKCIEKPPGNV
;
A
#
# COMPACT_ATOMS: atom_id res chain seq x y z
N ASN A 1 -14.62 14.40 9.37
CA ASN A 1 -14.98 12.96 9.31
C ASN A 1 -13.96 12.18 10.14
N LYS A 2 -14.31 11.66 11.33
CA LYS A 2 -13.36 10.87 12.15
C LYS A 2 -13.39 9.41 11.67
N SER A 3 -12.60 9.09 10.64
CA SER A 3 -12.42 7.72 10.18
C SER A 3 -11.44 7.00 11.10
N ALA A 4 -11.87 5.95 11.79
CA ALA A 4 -10.99 5.07 12.56
C ALA A 4 -10.51 3.90 11.70
N MET A 5 -9.20 3.68 11.66
CA MET A 5 -8.64 2.50 10.98
C MET A 5 -8.91 1.26 11.83
N LEU A 6 -9.59 0.27 11.26
CA LEU A 6 -9.80 -1.03 11.89
C LEU A 6 -8.51 -1.86 11.82
N ASN A 7 -8.20 -2.54 12.91
CA ASN A 7 -6.98 -3.33 13.07
C ASN A 7 -7.29 -4.62 13.82
N ASN A 8 -6.58 -5.70 13.46
CA ASN A 8 -6.56 -6.96 14.20
C ASN A 8 -7.96 -7.55 14.45
N CYS A 9 -8.82 -7.58 13.43
CA CYS A 9 -10.19 -8.09 13.55
C CYS A 9 -10.26 -9.64 13.60
N VAL A 10 -9.28 -10.27 14.24
CA VAL A 10 -9.03 -11.72 14.27
C VAL A 10 -9.94 -12.43 15.28
N VAL A 11 -11.21 -12.05 15.32
CA VAL A 11 -12.22 -12.66 16.21
C VAL A 11 -12.99 -13.76 15.47
N VAL A 12 -12.27 -14.60 14.72
CA VAL A 12 -12.85 -15.72 13.96
C VAL A 12 -12.35 -17.04 14.51
N ASN A 13 -13.26 -18.03 14.61
CA ASN A 13 -12.96 -19.38 15.04
C ASN A 13 -13.30 -20.33 13.88
N PRO A 14 -12.32 -20.99 13.22
CA PRO A 14 -10.90 -21.04 13.56
C PRO A 14 -10.14 -19.72 13.27
N PRO A 15 -8.96 -19.51 13.91
CA PRO A 15 -8.17 -18.30 13.72
C PRO A 15 -7.80 -18.06 12.26
N LEU A 16 -7.93 -16.81 11.80
CA LEU A 16 -7.53 -16.42 10.45
C LEU A 16 -6.02 -16.64 10.28
N ARG A 17 -5.65 -17.34 9.20
CA ARG A 17 -4.25 -17.58 8.82
C ARG A 17 -3.97 -16.94 7.47
N TYR A 18 -2.75 -16.44 7.33
CA TYR A 18 -2.21 -16.02 6.04
C TYR A 18 -1.78 -17.26 5.24
N ILE A 19 -2.24 -17.36 4.00
CA ILE A 19 -1.87 -18.42 3.07
C ILE A 19 -0.75 -17.89 2.17
N LYS A 20 0.46 -18.45 2.27
CA LYS A 20 1.60 -17.99 1.46
C LYS A 20 1.29 -18.16 -0.03
N PHE A 21 1.53 -17.11 -0.84
CA PHE A 21 1.40 -17.22 -2.29
C PHE A 21 2.57 -18.05 -2.84
N SER A 22 2.27 -19.15 -3.54
CA SER A 22 3.28 -20.02 -4.16
C SER A 22 3.42 -19.83 -5.67
N ASP A 23 2.41 -19.26 -6.33
CA ASP A 23 2.46 -18.95 -7.77
C ASP A 23 3.50 -17.84 -8.03
N PRO A 24 4.60 -18.13 -8.78
CA PRO A 24 5.62 -17.15 -9.08
C PRO A 24 5.09 -15.90 -9.80
N ARG A 25 4.06 -16.05 -10.64
CA ARG A 25 3.46 -14.92 -11.35
C ARG A 25 2.76 -13.98 -10.37
N LYS A 26 1.95 -14.53 -9.46
CA LYS A 26 1.28 -13.75 -8.41
C LYS A 26 2.29 -13.03 -7.50
N VAL A 27 3.36 -13.72 -7.12
CA VAL A 27 4.43 -13.15 -6.29
C VAL A 27 5.12 -11.99 -7.02
N ALA A 28 5.47 -12.16 -8.29
CA ALA A 28 6.10 -11.11 -9.09
C ALA A 28 5.20 -9.88 -9.28
N GLU A 29 3.91 -10.09 -9.59
CA GLU A 29 2.95 -8.98 -9.75
C GLU A 29 2.71 -8.21 -8.45
N LEU A 30 2.70 -8.92 -7.31
CA LEU A 30 2.60 -8.30 -5.99
C LEU A 30 3.86 -7.54 -5.62
N ASP A 31 5.05 -8.12 -5.81
CA ASP A 31 6.31 -7.47 -5.47
C ASP A 31 6.53 -6.19 -6.30
N LYS A 32 6.13 -6.21 -7.58
CA LYS A 32 6.16 -5.02 -8.44
C LYS A 32 5.32 -3.85 -7.91
N ARG A 33 4.17 -4.13 -7.28
CA ARG A 33 3.18 -3.12 -6.85
C ARG A 33 3.22 -2.80 -5.37
N TRP A 34 3.64 -3.76 -4.57
CA TRP A 34 3.70 -3.72 -3.12
C TRP A 34 5.04 -4.33 -2.62
N PRO A 35 6.17 -3.71 -3.00
CA PRO A 35 7.50 -4.23 -2.68
C PRO A 35 7.80 -4.13 -1.18
N GLN A 36 8.74 -4.96 -0.74
CA GLN A 36 9.23 -4.95 0.64
C GLN A 36 10.54 -4.18 0.74
N LEU A 37 10.51 -3.00 1.37
CA LEU A 37 11.70 -2.15 1.51
C LEU A 37 12.54 -2.43 2.76
N LYS A 38 12.08 -3.33 3.64
CA LYS A 38 12.78 -3.68 4.90
C LYS A 38 13.73 -4.87 4.75
N TYR A 39 13.47 -5.76 3.79
CA TYR A 39 14.17 -7.03 3.64
C TYR A 39 14.73 -7.16 2.23
N SER A 40 15.67 -8.09 2.03
CA SER A 40 16.13 -8.44 0.68
C SER A 40 14.97 -8.96 -0.18
N ASN A 41 15.05 -8.76 -1.49
CA ASN A 41 14.01 -9.20 -2.42
C ASN A 41 13.72 -10.70 -2.24
N PHE A 42 14.76 -11.55 -2.25
CA PHE A 42 14.63 -12.99 -2.05
C PHE A 42 13.90 -13.36 -0.76
N TYR A 43 14.32 -12.81 0.39
CA TYR A 43 13.68 -13.09 1.67
C TYR A 43 12.23 -12.59 1.68
N GLY A 44 11.99 -11.41 1.12
CA GLY A 44 10.67 -10.81 0.99
C GLY A 44 9.72 -11.71 0.20
N THR A 45 10.10 -12.10 -1.02
CA THR A 45 9.24 -12.90 -1.90
C THR A 45 9.04 -14.33 -1.39
N ASP A 46 10.05 -14.93 -0.76
CA ASP A 46 9.94 -16.29 -0.21
C ASP A 46 9.11 -16.34 1.08
N THR A 47 9.39 -15.46 2.04
CA THR A 47 8.78 -15.53 3.39
C THR A 47 7.55 -14.63 3.55
N GLN A 48 7.37 -13.64 2.67
CA GLN A 48 6.20 -12.75 2.55
C GLN A 48 5.82 -12.01 3.86
N PRO A 49 6.78 -11.49 4.65
CA PRO A 49 6.51 -10.98 5.99
C PRO A 49 5.68 -9.69 5.97
N LEU A 50 5.88 -8.82 4.98
CA LEU A 50 5.06 -7.63 4.79
C LEU A 50 3.60 -8.01 4.51
N TRP A 51 3.37 -8.79 3.45
CA TRP A 51 2.01 -9.16 3.02
C TRP A 51 1.26 -9.91 4.10
N ARG A 52 1.94 -10.84 4.80
CA ARG A 52 1.38 -11.52 5.98
C ARG A 52 0.92 -10.53 7.04
N ARG A 53 1.78 -9.58 7.43
CA ARG A 53 1.47 -8.61 8.48
C ARG A 53 0.31 -7.70 8.08
N GLU A 54 0.34 -7.14 6.87
CA GLU A 54 -0.70 -6.23 6.40
C GLU A 54 -2.06 -6.93 6.25
N PHE A 55 -2.08 -8.17 5.74
CA PHE A 55 -3.32 -8.94 5.66
C PHE A 55 -3.88 -9.28 7.05
N LEU A 56 -3.07 -9.80 7.97
CA LEU A 56 -3.55 -10.17 9.31
C LEU A 56 -3.99 -8.95 10.12
N LYS A 57 -3.28 -7.83 10.01
CA LYS A 57 -3.60 -6.58 10.73
C LYS A 57 -4.79 -5.85 10.12
N HIS A 58 -4.85 -5.71 8.80
CA HIS A 58 -5.85 -4.87 8.12
C HIS A 58 -6.83 -5.67 7.26
N GLY A 59 -6.33 -6.59 6.43
CA GLY A 59 -7.18 -7.42 5.56
C GLY A 59 -8.19 -8.28 6.33
N SER A 60 -7.84 -8.72 7.54
CA SER A 60 -8.72 -9.47 8.45
C SER A 60 -10.03 -8.75 8.74
N CYS A 61 -10.03 -7.42 8.80
CA CYS A 61 -11.21 -6.60 9.05
C CYS A 61 -12.20 -6.57 7.87
N GLY A 62 -11.76 -6.95 6.66
CA GLY A 62 -12.58 -7.03 5.46
C GLY A 62 -12.92 -8.46 5.03
N ILE A 63 -12.59 -9.47 5.83
CA ILE A 63 -12.55 -10.89 5.41
C ILE A 63 -13.90 -11.48 4.98
N ASN A 64 -15.01 -10.88 5.44
CA ASN A 64 -16.35 -11.28 5.05
C ASN A 64 -16.66 -10.91 3.58
N ARG A 65 -15.97 -9.91 3.02
CA ARG A 65 -16.14 -9.45 1.64
C ARG A 65 -14.94 -9.79 0.75
N TYR A 66 -13.73 -9.64 1.27
CA TYR A 66 -12.50 -9.83 0.52
C TYR A 66 -11.66 -10.91 1.20
N LYS A 67 -11.71 -12.14 0.68
CA LYS A 67 -10.76 -13.20 1.03
C LYS A 67 -9.35 -12.78 0.61
N GLN A 68 -8.32 -13.44 1.15
CA GLN A 68 -6.92 -13.02 0.96
C GLN A 68 -6.55 -12.72 -0.51
N PRO A 69 -6.84 -13.59 -1.50
CA PRO A 69 -6.50 -13.27 -2.89
C PRO A 69 -7.17 -11.97 -3.36
N ALA A 70 -8.47 -11.83 -3.12
CA ALA A 70 -9.26 -10.65 -3.50
C ALA A 70 -8.82 -9.37 -2.79
N TYR A 71 -8.37 -9.45 -1.53
CA TYR A 71 -7.79 -8.31 -0.81
C TYR A 71 -6.55 -7.77 -1.53
N PHE A 72 -5.64 -8.68 -1.91
CA PHE A 72 -4.42 -8.31 -2.62
C PHE A 72 -4.69 -7.86 -4.07
N ASP A 73 -5.63 -8.50 -4.76
CA ASP A 73 -6.05 -8.08 -6.11
C ASP A 73 -6.66 -6.68 -6.09
N LEU A 74 -7.50 -6.37 -5.11
CA LEU A 74 -8.05 -5.03 -4.95
C LEU A 74 -6.95 -3.99 -4.74
N ALA A 75 -5.97 -4.28 -3.88
CA ALA A 75 -4.84 -3.38 -3.64
C ALA A 75 -4.00 -3.13 -4.90
N MET A 76 -3.69 -4.20 -5.66
CA MET A 76 -2.96 -4.08 -6.93
C MET A 76 -3.74 -3.26 -7.96
N ASN A 77 -5.04 -3.51 -8.11
CA ASN A 77 -5.89 -2.75 -9.03
C ASN A 77 -5.96 -1.27 -8.65
N LEU A 78 -6.02 -0.94 -7.35
CA LEU A 78 -5.99 0.45 -6.88
C LEU A 78 -4.63 1.11 -7.17
N LYS A 79 -3.53 0.37 -7.01
CA LYS A 79 -2.17 0.85 -7.32
C LYS A 79 -1.98 1.14 -8.80
N ASP A 80 -2.60 0.35 -9.67
CA ASP A 80 -2.54 0.53 -11.13
C ASP A 80 -3.48 1.63 -11.61
N LYS A 81 -4.60 1.83 -10.92
CA LYS A 81 -5.56 2.90 -11.24
C LYS A 81 -5.00 4.31 -11.02
N PHE A 82 -4.12 4.48 -10.03
CA PHE A 82 -3.57 5.79 -9.67
C PHE A 82 -2.05 5.83 -9.86
N ASP A 83 -1.60 6.22 -11.05
CA ASP A 83 -0.17 6.54 -11.27
C ASP A 83 0.16 7.92 -10.68
N LEU A 84 0.38 7.92 -9.36
CA LEU A 84 0.70 9.14 -8.62
C LEU A 84 1.99 9.80 -9.09
N LEU A 85 3.01 9.02 -9.47
CA LEU A 85 4.30 9.59 -9.86
C LEU A 85 4.19 10.37 -11.18
N SER A 86 3.56 9.76 -12.19
CA SER A 86 3.33 10.44 -13.47
C SER A 86 2.40 11.63 -13.31
N THR A 87 1.34 11.49 -12.49
CA THR A 87 0.43 12.59 -12.18
C THR A 87 1.18 13.77 -11.57
N LEU A 88 1.99 13.53 -10.54
CA LEU A 88 2.78 14.59 -9.88
C LEU A 88 3.76 15.25 -10.86
N ARG A 89 4.47 14.46 -11.68
CA ARG A 89 5.41 14.97 -12.69
C ARG A 89 4.74 15.87 -13.73
N ASN A 90 3.55 15.50 -14.19
CA ASN A 90 2.79 16.31 -15.14
C ASN A 90 2.37 17.67 -14.56
N HIS A 91 2.33 17.79 -13.24
CA HIS A 91 2.10 19.02 -12.50
C HIS A 91 3.39 19.71 -12.03
N GLY A 92 4.56 19.31 -12.54
CA GLY A 92 5.85 19.90 -12.17
C GLY A 92 6.37 19.47 -10.79
N ILE A 93 5.76 18.45 -10.18
CA ILE A 93 6.13 17.94 -8.86
C ILE A 93 7.01 16.69 -9.04
N THR A 94 8.29 16.82 -8.72
CA THR A 94 9.30 15.77 -8.84
C THR A 94 9.91 15.43 -7.48
N PRO A 95 10.29 14.16 -7.22
CA PRO A 95 10.98 13.80 -5.98
C PRO A 95 12.27 14.61 -5.79
N GLY A 96 12.56 15.03 -4.56
CA GLY A 96 13.81 15.72 -4.19
C GLY A 96 13.70 17.23 -3.98
N SER A 97 12.51 17.82 -4.16
CA SER A 97 12.27 19.26 -3.95
C SER A 97 11.15 19.51 -2.92
N THR A 98 10.98 20.78 -2.55
CA THR A 98 9.94 21.23 -1.63
C THR A 98 8.76 21.82 -2.40
N TYR A 99 7.54 21.48 -1.99
CA TYR A 99 6.29 21.92 -2.61
C TYR A 99 5.29 22.31 -1.54
N GLN A 100 4.34 23.17 -1.89
CA GLN A 100 3.20 23.45 -1.03
C GLN A 100 2.27 22.23 -1.01
N LEU A 101 1.68 21.95 0.16
CA LEU A 101 0.75 20.82 0.33
C LEU A 101 -0.42 20.92 -0.65
N ASP A 102 -0.99 22.12 -0.82
CA ASP A 102 -2.09 22.39 -1.74
C ASP A 102 -1.78 22.02 -3.19
N ASP A 103 -0.53 22.17 -3.63
CA ASP A 103 -0.13 21.83 -5.01
C ASP A 103 -0.14 20.31 -5.21
N ILE A 104 0.35 19.57 -4.22
CA ILE A 104 0.31 18.10 -4.20
C ILE A 104 -1.15 17.62 -4.15
N GLU A 105 -1.99 18.21 -3.29
CA GLU A 105 -3.40 17.84 -3.17
C GLU A 105 -4.15 18.08 -4.49
N LYS A 106 -3.98 19.25 -5.11
CA LYS A 106 -4.60 19.59 -6.40
C LYS A 106 -4.16 18.63 -7.49
N ALA A 107 -2.86 18.32 -7.59
CA ALA A 107 -2.35 17.38 -8.57
C ALA A 107 -2.98 15.99 -8.41
N VAL A 108 -3.02 15.44 -7.20
CA VAL A 108 -3.61 14.11 -6.94
C VAL A 108 -5.12 14.11 -7.17
N MET A 109 -5.82 15.20 -6.85
CA MET A 109 -7.26 15.32 -7.07
C MET A 109 -7.68 15.19 -8.53
N THR A 110 -6.81 15.51 -9.48
CA THR A 110 -7.10 15.33 -10.92
C THR A 110 -7.40 13.89 -11.29
N VAL A 111 -6.82 12.92 -10.56
CA VAL A 111 -7.02 11.48 -10.80
C VAL A 111 -7.87 10.80 -9.73
N SER A 112 -7.85 11.27 -8.48
CA SER A 112 -8.61 10.67 -7.36
C SER A 112 -10.01 11.25 -7.17
N ILE A 113 -10.28 12.46 -7.70
CA ILE A 113 -11.54 13.23 -7.53
C ILE A 113 -11.82 13.60 -6.05
N LYS A 114 -10.90 13.29 -5.13
CA LYS A 114 -11.02 13.53 -3.68
C LYS A 114 -9.68 13.98 -3.11
N VAL A 115 -9.72 14.88 -2.13
CA VAL A 115 -8.53 15.35 -1.41
C VAL A 115 -7.81 14.14 -0.79
N PRO A 116 -6.52 13.91 -1.10
CA PRO A 116 -5.76 12.80 -0.50
C PRO A 116 -5.44 13.08 0.97
N SER A 117 -5.23 12.03 1.75
CA SER A 117 -4.63 12.16 3.08
C SER A 117 -3.11 12.05 2.95
N LEU A 118 -2.42 13.18 3.01
CA LEU A 118 -0.96 13.25 2.98
C LEU A 118 -0.37 12.92 4.35
N LYS A 119 0.69 12.11 4.37
CA LYS A 119 1.46 11.76 5.57
C LYS A 119 2.92 12.12 5.36
N CYS A 120 3.44 13.00 6.20
CA CYS A 120 4.84 13.39 6.19
C CYS A 120 5.60 12.68 7.31
N ILE A 121 6.89 12.42 7.07
CA ILE A 121 7.85 12.07 8.11
C ILE A 121 8.88 13.19 8.16
N GLU A 122 9.39 13.49 9.36
CA GLU A 122 10.52 14.40 9.47
C GLU A 122 11.73 13.78 8.80
N LYS A 123 12.47 14.58 8.03
CA LYS A 123 13.73 14.14 7.45
C LYS A 123 14.67 13.82 8.62
N PRO A 124 15.18 12.58 8.74
CA PRO A 124 16.20 12.27 9.73
C PRO A 124 17.40 13.21 9.52
N PRO A 125 18.02 13.74 10.58
CA PRO A 125 19.26 14.49 10.42
C PRO A 125 20.34 13.58 9.80
N GLY A 126 20.80 13.91 8.58
CA GLY A 126 21.78 13.12 7.79
C GLY A 126 21.11 11.95 7.04
N ASN A 127 21.33 11.72 5.74
CA ASN A 127 22.60 11.75 5.01
C ASN A 127 22.45 12.54 3.70
N VAL A 128 23.47 13.33 3.37
CA VAL A 128 23.70 13.90 2.04
C VAL A 128 24.11 12.78 1.09
#